data_AF-A0AAX4HD68-F1
#
_entry.id   AF-A0AAX4HD68-F1
#
_cell.length_a   1.000
_cell.length_b   1.000
_cell.length_c   1.000
_cell.angle_alpha   90.00
_cell.angle_beta   90.00
_cell.angle_gamma   90.00
#
_symmetry.space_group_name_H-M   'P 1'
#
loop_
_entity.id
_entity.type
_entity.pdbx_description
1 polymer ?
#
loop_
_entity_poly.entity_id
_entity_poly.type
_entity_poly.pdbx_seq_one_letter_code
_entity_poly.pdbx_strand_id
1 'polypeptide(L)'
;MSGRELFELALEMLDAGEGSLTISEFLLALSEVNFKTQEGVDDEFLDNLERVDVASLPELAECPICTNKFSENEYPLLVKLPCRVQNGSKKEHIYDMDCIAPWLKLHSTCPMCRFNVKDVALTRKKRLDEETRLAREALGDEDDADEEEEGWDLYG
;
A
#
# COMPACT_ATOMS: atom_id res chain seq x y z
N MET A 1 13.48 -1.94 -19.40
CA MET A 1 14.70 -1.99 -18.58
C MET A 1 14.34 -1.59 -17.17
N SER A 2 14.81 -2.30 -16.16
CA SER A 2 14.65 -1.88 -14.77
C SER A 2 15.53 -0.65 -14.50
N GLY A 3 15.19 0.17 -13.50
CA GLY A 3 16.01 1.34 -13.15
C GLY A 3 17.45 1.00 -12.76
N ARG A 4 17.73 -0.25 -12.36
CA ARG A 4 19.08 -0.75 -12.06
C ARG A 4 19.91 -0.99 -13.31
N GLU A 5 19.32 -1.61 -14.33
CA GLU A 5 20.00 -1.88 -15.61
C GLU A 5 20.39 -0.57 -16.31
N LEU A 6 19.56 0.47 -16.19
CA LEU A 6 19.87 1.81 -16.71
C LEU A 6 21.00 2.49 -15.95
N PHE A 7 21.08 2.27 -14.63
CA PHE A 7 22.14 2.82 -13.81
C PHE A 7 23.48 2.12 -14.09
N GLU A 8 23.48 0.81 -14.29
CA GLU A 8 24.67 0.04 -14.68
C GLU A 8 25.16 0.44 -16.08
N LEU A 9 24.24 0.57 -17.05
CA LEU A 9 24.57 1.08 -18.39
C LEU A 9 25.13 2.51 -18.32
N ALA A 10 24.56 3.37 -17.49
CA ALA A 10 25.07 4.73 -17.27
C ALA A 10 26.49 4.74 -16.68
N LEU A 11 26.78 3.83 -15.74
CA LEU A 11 28.11 3.68 -15.14
C LEU A 11 29.14 3.21 -16.17
N GLU A 12 28.80 2.25 -17.02
CA GLU A 12 29.66 1.80 -18.12
C GLU A 12 29.94 2.92 -19.12
N MET A 13 28.93 3.73 -19.45
CA MET A 13 29.09 4.88 -20.36
C MET A 13 29.92 6.02 -19.75
N LEU A 14 29.92 6.18 -18.42
CA LEU A 14 30.72 7.19 -17.73
C LEU A 14 32.19 6.77 -17.58
N ASP A 15 32.47 5.47 -17.44
CA ASP A 15 33.84 4.93 -17.36
C ASP A 15 34.58 5.04 -18.72
N ALA A 16 33.82 5.14 -19.83
CA ALA A 16 34.35 5.28 -21.19
C ALA A 16 35.02 6.63 -21.53
N GLY A 17 35.03 7.62 -20.61
CA GLY A 17 36.00 8.72 -20.62
C GLY A 17 35.75 9.92 -21.56
N GLU A 18 34.62 10.03 -22.25
CA GLU A 18 34.29 11.20 -23.10
C GLU A 18 32.95 11.86 -22.69
N GLY A 19 32.97 12.64 -21.63
CA GLY A 19 31.77 13.10 -20.91
C GLY A 19 30.78 14.00 -21.65
N SER A 20 30.98 14.37 -22.92
CA SER A 20 30.01 15.21 -23.67
C SER A 20 29.16 14.43 -24.67
N LEU A 21 29.68 13.36 -25.29
CA LEU A 21 28.96 12.56 -26.28
C LEU A 21 28.13 11.46 -25.60
N THR A 22 28.67 10.89 -24.52
CA THR A 22 28.02 9.83 -23.73
C THR A 22 26.74 10.31 -23.04
N ILE A 23 26.69 11.59 -22.62
CA ILE A 23 25.49 12.18 -22.03
C ILE A 23 24.35 12.24 -23.06
N SER A 24 24.63 12.60 -24.32
CA SER A 24 23.58 12.65 -25.35
C SER A 24 23.03 11.28 -25.69
N GLU A 25 23.88 10.26 -25.76
CA GLU A 25 23.49 8.87 -26.01
C GLU A 25 22.68 8.30 -24.83
N PHE A 26 23.09 8.63 -23.60
CA PHE A 26 22.34 8.26 -22.40
C PHE A 26 20.97 8.95 -22.32
N LEU A 27 20.87 10.23 -22.68
CA LEU A 27 19.60 10.96 -22.71
C LEU A 27 18.64 10.38 -23.76
N LEU A 28 19.14 9.96 -24.91
CA LEU A 28 18.35 9.24 -25.91
C LEU A 28 17.85 7.91 -25.35
N ALA A 29 18.71 7.12 -24.71
CA ALA A 29 18.32 5.87 -24.06
C ALA A 29 17.27 6.09 -22.96
N LEU A 30 17.41 7.13 -22.13
CA LEU A 30 16.41 7.50 -21.12
C LEU A 30 15.07 7.92 -21.72
N SER A 31 15.07 8.58 -22.88
CA SER A 31 13.83 8.97 -23.57
C SER A 31 13.04 7.76 -24.11
N GLU A 32 13.72 6.66 -24.41
CA GLU A 32 13.11 5.41 -24.86
C GLU A 32 12.61 4.55 -23.68
N VAL A 33 13.08 4.84 -22.47
CA VAL A 33 12.63 4.17 -21.25
C VAL A 33 11.29 4.75 -20.84
N ASN A 34 10.24 3.97 -21.04
CA ASN A 34 8.95 4.21 -20.43
C ASN A 34 9.03 3.94 -18.92
N PHE A 35 9.37 4.97 -18.15
CA PHE A 35 9.18 4.96 -16.70
C PHE A 35 7.70 4.69 -16.43
N LYS A 36 7.39 3.52 -15.87
CA LYS A 36 6.01 3.22 -15.45
C LYS A 36 5.60 4.33 -14.48
N THR A 37 4.65 5.16 -14.87
CA THR A 37 4.04 6.13 -13.98
C THR A 37 3.44 5.35 -12.82
N GLN A 38 3.86 5.65 -11.60
CA GLN A 38 3.28 5.01 -10.44
C GLN A 38 1.79 5.33 -10.43
N GLU A 39 0.97 4.30 -10.55
CA GLU A 39 -0.48 4.47 -10.46
C GLU A 39 -0.84 4.68 -8.99
N GLY A 40 -1.37 5.86 -8.71
CA GLY A 40 -1.97 6.19 -7.43
C GLY A 40 -3.27 5.44 -7.20
N VAL A 41 -4.02 5.95 -6.25
CA VAL A 41 -5.22 5.33 -5.71
C VAL A 41 -6.45 6.12 -6.15
N ASP A 42 -7.55 5.42 -6.39
CA ASP A 42 -8.84 6.01 -6.73
C ASP A 42 -9.49 6.72 -5.53
N ASP A 43 -10.39 7.65 -5.83
CA ASP A 43 -11.09 8.43 -4.80
C ASP A 43 -12.01 7.54 -3.92
N GLU A 44 -12.56 6.46 -4.48
CA GLU A 44 -13.41 5.51 -3.75
C GLU A 44 -12.62 4.82 -2.62
N PHE A 45 -11.38 4.41 -2.89
CA PHE A 45 -10.51 3.85 -1.86
C PHE A 45 -10.17 4.89 -0.77
N LEU A 46 -9.94 6.16 -1.15
CA LEU A 46 -9.67 7.23 -0.19
C LEU A 46 -10.85 7.43 0.77
N ASP A 47 -12.08 7.34 0.28
CA ASP A 47 -13.29 7.49 1.09
C ASP A 47 -13.50 6.32 2.08
N ASN A 48 -13.02 5.12 1.72
CA ASN A 48 -13.13 3.90 2.52
C ASN A 48 -12.01 3.75 3.58
N LEU A 49 -11.10 4.71 3.70
CA LEU A 49 -10.04 4.67 4.72
C LEU A 49 -10.61 4.75 6.15
N GLU A 50 -9.93 4.09 7.09
CA GLU A 50 -10.30 4.08 8.51
C GLU A 50 -10.15 5.49 9.09
N ARG A 51 -11.24 6.07 9.59
CA ARG A 51 -11.27 7.38 10.25
C ARG A 51 -10.96 7.22 11.74
N VAL A 52 -10.20 8.17 12.27
CA VAL A 52 -9.79 8.18 13.68
C VAL A 52 -10.20 9.48 14.33
N ASP A 53 -10.80 9.40 15.52
CA ASP A 53 -11.14 10.59 16.30
C ASP A 53 -9.92 11.13 17.05
N VAL A 54 -9.82 12.45 17.14
CA VAL A 54 -8.74 13.15 17.88
C VAL A 54 -8.66 12.71 19.33
N ALA A 55 -9.81 12.41 19.95
CA ALA A 55 -9.89 12.00 21.34
C ALA A 55 -9.19 10.66 21.63
N SER A 56 -8.99 9.82 20.62
CA SER A 56 -8.29 8.54 20.75
C SER A 56 -6.77 8.67 20.68
N LEU A 57 -6.26 9.84 20.32
CA LEU A 57 -4.85 10.09 20.06
C LEU A 57 -4.19 10.84 21.22
N PRO A 58 -2.88 10.64 21.43
CA PRO A 58 -2.14 11.42 22.41
C PRO A 58 -2.16 12.90 22.05
N GLU A 59 -2.19 13.78 23.04
CA GLU A 59 -2.29 15.25 22.86
C GLU A 59 -1.13 15.86 22.03
N LEU A 60 -0.02 15.13 21.92
CA LEU A 60 1.17 15.49 21.15
C LEU A 60 1.24 14.83 19.77
N ALA A 61 0.14 14.22 19.30
CA ALA A 61 0.10 13.61 17.98
C ALA A 61 0.11 14.70 16.88
N GLU A 62 1.04 14.55 15.95
CA GLU A 62 1.30 15.50 14.86
C GLU A 62 1.25 14.79 13.51
N CYS A 63 0.83 15.51 12.47
CA CYS A 63 0.83 14.99 11.11
C CYS A 63 2.27 14.90 10.56
N PRO A 64 2.75 13.73 10.08
CA PRO A 64 4.10 13.62 9.54
C PRO A 64 4.37 14.42 8.25
N ILE A 65 3.32 14.93 7.59
CA ILE A 65 3.41 15.64 6.30
C ILE A 65 3.51 17.15 6.53
N CYS A 66 2.58 17.71 7.32
CA CYS A 66 2.53 19.15 7.58
C CYS A 66 3.12 19.56 8.93
N THR A 67 3.50 18.61 9.79
CA THR A 67 4.06 18.82 11.14
C THR A 67 3.17 19.59 12.12
N ASN A 68 1.90 19.81 11.78
CA ASN A 68 0.93 20.45 12.66
C ASN A 68 0.32 19.42 13.63
N LYS A 69 -0.06 19.88 14.82
CA LYS A 69 -0.77 19.06 15.81
C LYS A 69 -2.22 18.87 15.38
N PHE A 70 -2.74 17.68 15.60
CA PHE A 70 -4.14 17.40 15.29
C PHE A 70 -5.11 18.19 16.18
N SER A 71 -4.69 18.52 17.40
CA SER A 71 -5.46 19.30 18.37
C SER A 71 -5.63 20.79 18.01
N GLU A 72 -4.80 21.31 17.09
CA GLU A 72 -4.84 22.73 16.67
C GLU A 72 -5.87 22.98 15.55
N ASN A 73 -6.38 21.92 14.92
CA ASN A 73 -7.39 22.02 13.88
C ASN A 73 -8.79 21.98 14.51
N GLU A 74 -9.72 22.80 14.01
CA GLU A 74 -11.11 22.87 14.50
C GLU A 74 -11.94 21.67 14.02
N TYR A 75 -11.62 21.12 12.84
CA TYR A 75 -12.26 19.94 12.25
C TYR A 75 -11.23 18.98 11.60
N PRO A 76 -10.35 18.34 12.39
CA PRO A 76 -9.34 17.42 11.87
C PRO A 76 -9.98 16.15 11.31
N LEU A 77 -9.80 15.90 10.01
CA LEU A 77 -10.19 14.66 9.36
C LEU A 77 -9.01 13.70 9.36
N LEU A 78 -8.89 12.90 10.41
CA LEU A 78 -7.76 11.98 10.55
C LEU A 78 -8.08 10.64 9.92
N VAL A 79 -7.14 10.16 9.12
CA VAL A 79 -7.20 8.85 8.48
C VAL A 79 -6.00 8.02 8.87
N LYS A 80 -6.26 6.73 9.10
CA LYS A 80 -5.24 5.75 9.43
C LYS A 80 -4.99 4.87 8.22
N LEU A 81 -3.74 4.80 7.79
CA LEU A 81 -3.35 3.89 6.74
C LEU A 81 -3.19 2.47 7.29
N PRO A 82 -3.70 1.44 6.58
CA PRO A 82 -3.57 0.02 6.93
C PRO A 82 -2.14 -0.51 6.67
N CYS A 83 -1.15 0.14 7.25
CA CYS A 83 0.26 -0.21 7.12
C CYS A 83 0.57 -1.49 7.89
N ARG A 84 1.28 -2.43 7.25
CA ARG A 84 1.83 -3.60 7.94
C ARG A 84 3.15 -3.30 8.65
N VAL A 85 3.48 -4.16 9.60
CA VAL A 85 4.79 -4.25 10.24
C VAL A 85 5.84 -4.51 9.17
N GLN A 86 6.66 -3.52 8.86
CA GLN A 86 7.95 -3.70 8.21
C GLN A 86 8.97 -3.39 9.31
N ASN A 87 9.88 -4.32 9.61
CA ASN A 87 10.95 -4.16 10.61
C ASN A 87 10.50 -4.13 12.09
N GLY A 88 9.56 -4.98 12.50
CA GLY A 88 9.30 -5.28 13.93
C GLY A 88 8.54 -4.22 14.74
N SER A 89 8.17 -3.08 14.16
CA SER A 89 7.30 -2.09 14.82
C SER A 89 5.94 -2.01 14.11
N LYS A 90 4.87 -2.43 14.80
CA LYS A 90 3.50 -2.20 14.38
C LYS A 90 3.18 -0.73 14.64
N LYS A 91 3.41 0.12 13.65
CA LYS A 91 3.05 1.54 13.71
C LYS A 91 1.85 1.80 12.82
N GLU A 92 0.80 2.28 13.45
CA GLU A 92 -0.36 2.84 12.80
C GLU A 92 0.04 4.23 12.32
N HIS A 93 0.05 4.45 11.00
CA HIS A 93 0.42 5.74 10.43
C HIS A 93 -0.84 6.56 10.18
N ILE A 94 -0.93 7.68 10.88
CA ILE A 94 -2.09 8.55 10.91
C ILE A 94 -1.71 9.87 10.26
N TYR A 95 -2.62 10.37 9.43
CA TYR A 95 -2.44 11.60 8.68
C TYR A 95 -3.74 12.39 8.67
N ASP A 96 -3.64 13.68 8.38
CA ASP A 96 -4.78 14.45 7.95
C ASP A 96 -5.14 14.04 6.51
N MET A 97 -6.44 13.87 6.24
CA MET A 97 -6.97 13.52 4.92
C MET A 97 -6.49 14.50 3.85
N ASP A 98 -6.48 15.79 4.16
CA ASP A 98 -6.07 16.84 3.22
C ASP A 98 -4.58 16.75 2.87
N CYS A 99 -3.77 16.21 3.79
CA CYS A 99 -2.34 16.03 3.60
C CYS A 99 -2.01 14.74 2.84
N ILE A 100 -2.70 13.63 3.12
CA ILE A 100 -2.37 12.32 2.55
C ILE A 100 -3.07 12.05 1.22
N ALA A 101 -4.24 12.64 0.96
CA ALA A 101 -4.98 12.42 -0.29
C ALA A 101 -4.18 12.83 -1.54
N PRO A 102 -3.52 14.02 -1.59
CA PRO A 102 -2.68 14.37 -2.73
C PRO A 102 -1.55 13.36 -2.97
N TRP A 103 -0.94 12.85 -1.90
CA TRP A 103 0.12 11.85 -1.99
C TRP A 103 -0.40 10.54 -2.58
N LEU A 104 -1.52 10.01 -2.08
CA LEU A 104 -2.07 8.73 -2.51
C LEU A 104 -2.58 8.74 -3.96
N LYS A 105 -2.99 9.90 -4.48
CA LYS A 105 -3.34 10.08 -5.89
C LYS A 105 -2.16 9.91 -6.84
N LEU A 106 -0.94 10.15 -6.37
CA LEU A 106 0.29 9.95 -7.16
C LEU A 106 1.01 8.64 -6.81
N HIS A 107 0.92 8.22 -5.56
CA HIS A 107 1.68 7.09 -5.04
C HIS A 107 0.81 6.19 -4.18
N SER A 108 0.68 4.92 -4.55
CA SER A 108 -0.01 3.91 -3.74
C SER A 108 0.78 3.43 -2.51
N THR A 109 1.79 4.17 -2.05
CA THR A 109 2.67 3.77 -0.95
C THR A 109 2.61 4.74 0.23
N CYS A 110 2.72 4.22 1.45
CA CYS A 110 2.79 5.04 2.66
C CYS A 110 4.09 5.86 2.72
N PRO A 111 4.04 7.17 3.02
CA PRO A 111 5.24 8.02 3.15
C PRO A 111 6.26 7.53 4.19
N MET A 112 5.77 6.90 5.27
CA MET A 112 6.60 6.49 6.41
C MET A 112 7.23 5.11 6.24
N CYS A 113 6.45 4.11 5.81
CA CYS A 113 6.92 2.73 5.73
C CYS A 113 7.00 2.15 4.31
N ARG A 114 6.65 2.94 3.29
CA ARG A 114 6.63 2.54 1.86
C ARG A 114 5.74 1.34 1.54
N PHE A 115 4.91 0.90 2.50
CA PHE A 115 3.96 -0.17 2.30
C PHE A 115 2.92 0.23 1.26
N ASN A 116 2.60 -0.69 0.34
CA ASN A 116 1.62 -0.46 -0.70
C ASN A 116 0.19 -0.63 -0.14
N VAL A 117 -0.61 0.43 -0.18
CA VAL A 117 -1.97 0.43 0.38
C VAL A 117 -2.96 -0.41 -0.43
N LYS A 118 -2.66 -0.72 -1.70
CA LYS A 118 -3.48 -1.63 -2.52
C LYS A 118 -3.34 -3.08 -2.08
N ASP A 119 -2.20 -3.45 -1.49
CA ASP A 119 -1.93 -4.83 -1.06
C ASP A 119 -2.73 -5.22 0.19
N VAL A 120 -3.37 -4.25 0.85
CA VAL A 120 -4.14 -4.44 2.08
C VAL A 120 -5.27 -5.45 1.91
N ALA A 121 -6.04 -5.35 0.83
CA ALA A 121 -7.15 -6.26 0.55
C ALA A 121 -6.66 -7.70 0.39
N LEU A 122 -5.58 -7.88 -0.40
CA LEU A 122 -4.93 -9.18 -0.57
C LEU A 122 -4.44 -9.74 0.76
N THR A 123 -3.90 -8.87 1.62
CA THR A 123 -3.36 -9.32 2.89
C THR A 123 -4.41 -9.57 3.97
N ARG A 124 -5.54 -8.87 3.94
CA ARG A 124 -6.71 -9.16 4.78
C ARG A 124 -7.36 -10.47 4.35
N LYS A 125 -7.53 -10.69 3.04
CA LYS A 125 -8.06 -11.92 2.46
C LYS A 125 -7.24 -13.14 2.87
N LYS A 126 -5.91 -13.12 2.66
CA LYS A 126 -5.01 -14.21 3.07
C LYS A 126 -5.12 -14.58 4.55
N ARG A 127 -5.31 -13.58 5.43
CA ARG A 127 -5.46 -13.83 6.87
C ARG A 127 -6.80 -14.51 7.18
N LEU A 128 -7.87 -14.05 6.53
CA LEU A 128 -9.22 -14.60 6.73
C LEU A 128 -9.33 -16.02 6.17
N ASP A 129 -8.75 -16.28 4.99
CA ASP A 129 -8.70 -17.60 4.37
C ASP A 129 -7.96 -18.60 5.28
N GLU A 130 -6.84 -18.17 5.88
CA GLU A 130 -6.07 -18.98 6.83
C GLU A 130 -6.83 -19.25 8.14
N GLU A 131 -7.50 -18.24 8.70
CA GLU A 131 -8.34 -18.39 9.90
C GLU A 131 -9.52 -19.34 9.64
N THR A 132 -10.14 -19.23 8.47
CA THR A 132 -11.22 -20.12 8.03
C THR A 132 -10.71 -21.55 7.86
N ARG A 133 -9.53 -21.73 7.25
CA ARG A 133 -8.88 -23.04 7.07
C ARG A 133 -8.60 -23.70 8.42
N LEU A 134 -8.02 -22.96 9.37
CA LEU A 134 -7.74 -23.45 10.73
C LEU A 134 -9.03 -23.80 11.48
N ALA A 135 -10.09 -23.01 11.32
CA ALA A 135 -11.38 -23.31 11.95
C ALA A 135 -11.99 -24.61 11.40
N ARG A 136 -11.95 -24.81 10.07
CA ARG A 136 -12.41 -26.06 9.42
C ARG A 136 -11.60 -27.27 9.89
N GLU A 137 -10.28 -27.14 9.97
CA GLU A 137 -9.39 -28.19 10.49
C GLU A 137 -9.67 -28.51 11.96
N ALA A 138 -9.93 -27.49 12.79
CA ALA A 138 -10.24 -27.67 14.21
C ALA A 138 -11.61 -28.33 14.46
N LEU A 139 -12.55 -28.20 13.52
CA LEU A 139 -13.86 -28.86 13.55
C LEU A 139 -13.80 -30.32 13.08
N GLY A 140 -12.66 -30.76 12.51
CA GLY A 140 -12.52 -32.12 12.01
C GLY A 140 -13.42 -32.43 10.82
N ASP A 141 -13.83 -31.41 10.06
CA ASP A 141 -14.49 -31.58 8.77
C ASP A 141 -13.44 -32.13 7.80
N GLU A 142 -13.38 -33.46 7.70
CA GLU A 142 -12.81 -34.12 6.56
C GLU A 142 -13.68 -33.70 5.36
N ASP A 143 -13.07 -33.18 4.28
CA ASP A 143 -13.78 -32.85 3.05
C ASP A 143 -14.40 -34.14 2.46
N ASP A 144 -15.54 -34.60 2.97
CA ASP A 144 -16.37 -35.63 2.35
C ASP A 144 -17.06 -34.98 1.15
N ALA A 145 -16.34 -34.96 0.04
CA ALA A 145 -16.82 -34.49 -1.26
C ALA A 145 -17.86 -35.45 -1.90
N ASP A 146 -18.46 -36.39 -1.15
CA ASP A 146 -19.38 -37.42 -1.67
C ASP A 146 -20.57 -37.74 -0.72
N GLU A 147 -21.11 -36.80 0.07
CA GLU A 147 -22.44 -37.00 0.68
C GLU A 147 -23.56 -36.38 -0.18
N GLU A 148 -24.37 -37.29 -0.74
CA GLU A 148 -25.46 -37.12 -1.69
C GLU A 148 -26.40 -35.92 -1.42
N GLU A 149 -26.71 -35.15 -2.47
CA GLU A 149 -27.83 -34.19 -2.51
C GLU A 149 -29.17 -34.92 -2.32
N GLU A 150 -29.53 -35.33 -1.11
CA GLU A 150 -30.87 -35.85 -0.81
C GLU A 150 -31.39 -35.29 0.52
N GLY A 151 -31.87 -34.04 0.50
CA GLY A 151 -32.42 -33.46 1.73
C GLY A 151 -33.08 -32.10 1.69
N TRP A 152 -33.38 -31.51 0.52
CA TRP A 152 -34.01 -30.18 0.47
C TRP A 152 -35.35 -30.10 -0.30
N ASP A 153 -35.78 -31.18 -0.94
CA ASP A 153 -37.03 -31.20 -1.73
C ASP A 153 -38.17 -32.01 -1.06
N LEU A 154 -38.38 -31.88 0.26
CA LEU A 154 -39.50 -32.57 0.95
C LEU A 154 -40.67 -31.67 1.38
N TYR A 155 -40.68 -30.37 1.06
CA TYR A 155 -41.88 -29.55 1.28
C TYR A 155 -42.20 -28.68 0.07
N GLY A 156 -43.00 -29.25 -0.84
CA GLY A 156 -43.72 -28.57 -1.91
C GLY A 156 -45.21 -28.92 -1.85
#